data_AF-E1QSC7-F1
#
_entry.id   AF-E1QSC7-F1
#
_cell.length_a   1.000
_cell.length_b   1.000
_cell.length_c   1.000
_cell.angle_alpha   90.00
_cell.angle_beta   90.00
_cell.angle_gamma   90.00
#
_symmetry.space_group_name_H-M   'P 1'
#
loop_
_entity.id
_entity.type
_entity.pdbx_description
1 polymer ?
#
loop_
_entity_poly.entity_id
_entity_poly.type
_entity_poly.pdbx_seq_one_letter_code
_entity_poly.pdbx_strand_id
1 'polypeptide(L)'
;MFRGFGRAVLIISLFLIVYYLIYSLSLIYLKPYIHYYLSVASTHTRVFNFAVLIIFLTSPFNAYEAVIIHVDPTTYFLMSVLLPTTLMLVFLTLYNHVVNRLGVRPVIPITGFTVFTIAASLTDSWVVSLGRWLVLGAPSIGTSVYSIFQLTATMYIVVTLIIQVIKITRSVGFRHEIKSRLITIYALITIIIILVITAVYYVLMKYAPIANTNHAVGLIIATLLIYAYHKFHH
;
A
#
# COMPACT_ATOMS: atom_id res chain seq x y z
N MET A 1 17.26 1.13 -18.81
CA MET A 1 16.90 1.32 -17.39
C MET A 1 15.75 2.32 -17.17
N PHE A 2 15.67 3.46 -17.89
CA PHE A 2 14.67 4.52 -17.63
C PHE A 2 13.26 4.35 -18.22
N ARG A 3 13.07 3.49 -19.24
CA ARG A 3 11.75 3.36 -19.91
C ARG A 3 10.63 2.80 -19.00
N GLY A 4 10.95 1.89 -18.09
CA GLY A 4 9.98 1.32 -17.15
C GLY A 4 9.65 2.25 -15.98
N PHE A 5 10.65 3.02 -15.51
CA PHE A 5 10.49 3.99 -14.42
C PHE A 5 9.58 5.14 -14.83
N GLY A 6 9.83 5.79 -15.99
CA GLY A 6 8.99 6.90 -16.44
C GLY A 6 7.52 6.49 -16.61
N ARG A 7 7.26 5.28 -17.11
CA ARG A 7 5.90 4.72 -17.19
C ARG A 7 5.28 4.48 -15.81
N ALA A 8 6.04 3.91 -14.86
CA ALA A 8 5.53 3.66 -13.51
C ALA A 8 5.22 4.97 -12.75
N VAL A 9 6.07 5.99 -12.90
CA VAL A 9 5.82 7.33 -12.38
C VAL A 9 4.53 7.90 -12.98
N LEU A 10 4.39 7.86 -14.31
CA LEU A 10 3.18 8.34 -14.99
C LEU A 10 1.92 7.62 -14.47
N ILE A 11 1.97 6.28 -14.36
CA ILE A 11 0.86 5.47 -13.85
C ILE A 11 0.49 5.88 -12.42
N ILE A 12 1.47 5.99 -11.53
CA ILE A 12 1.23 6.38 -10.13
C ILE A 12 0.71 7.82 -10.05
N SER A 13 1.28 8.76 -10.80
CA SER A 13 0.80 10.14 -10.84
C SER A 13 -0.65 10.22 -11.32
N LEU A 14 -0.98 9.55 -12.42
CA LEU A 14 -2.35 9.51 -12.94
C LEU A 14 -3.30 8.86 -11.92
N PHE A 15 -2.91 7.72 -11.34
CA PHE A 15 -3.68 7.05 -10.31
C PHE A 15 -3.94 7.97 -9.12
N LEU A 16 -2.92 8.63 -8.57
CA LEU A 16 -3.05 9.52 -7.41
C LEU A 16 -3.93 10.73 -7.71
N ILE A 17 -3.81 11.33 -8.90
CA ILE A 17 -4.66 12.45 -9.33
C ILE A 17 -6.11 12.00 -9.42
N VAL A 18 -6.38 10.89 -10.12
CA VAL A 18 -7.74 10.36 -10.27
C VAL A 18 -8.33 9.95 -8.92
N TYR A 19 -7.56 9.25 -8.09
CA TYR A 19 -7.96 8.88 -6.73
C TYR A 19 -8.31 10.13 -5.94
N TYR A 20 -7.43 11.14 -5.89
CA TYR A 20 -7.65 12.34 -5.11
C TYR A 20 -8.89 13.13 -5.59
N LEU A 21 -9.13 13.19 -6.90
CA LEU A 21 -10.33 13.81 -7.46
C LEU A 21 -11.60 13.09 -7.01
N ILE A 22 -11.64 11.76 -7.14
CA ILE A 22 -12.82 10.96 -6.75
C ILE A 22 -13.00 11.00 -5.22
N TYR A 23 -11.91 10.91 -4.46
CA TYR A 23 -11.88 11.07 -3.01
C TYR A 23 -12.52 12.40 -2.59
N SER A 24 -12.07 13.51 -3.18
CA SER A 24 -12.57 14.85 -2.88
C SER A 24 -14.04 15.02 -3.25
N LEU A 25 -14.45 14.55 -4.44
CA LEU A 25 -15.85 14.59 -4.88
C LEU A 25 -16.76 13.75 -3.96
N SER A 26 -16.28 12.58 -3.52
CA SER A 26 -17.04 11.71 -2.63
C SER A 26 -17.31 12.37 -1.27
N LEU A 27 -16.39 13.15 -0.71
CA LEU A 27 -16.62 13.90 0.53
C LEU A 27 -17.79 14.87 0.43
N ILE A 28 -17.91 15.56 -0.71
CA ILE A 28 -18.98 16.53 -0.96
C ILE A 28 -20.32 15.80 -1.03
N TYR A 29 -20.39 14.73 -1.83
CA TYR A 29 -21.63 13.98 -2.05
C TYR A 29 -22.10 13.19 -0.81
N LEU A 30 -21.15 12.69 -0.03
CA LEU A 30 -21.44 11.78 1.10
C LEU A 30 -21.74 12.49 2.41
N LYS A 31 -21.42 13.79 2.51
CA LYS A 31 -21.63 14.59 3.71
C LYS A 31 -23.00 14.36 4.40
N PRO A 32 -24.16 14.41 3.71
CA PRO A 32 -25.45 14.17 4.36
C PRO A 32 -25.59 12.75 4.92
N TYR A 33 -25.10 11.73 4.20
CA TYR A 33 -25.17 10.33 4.63
C TYR A 33 -24.26 10.04 5.82
N ILE A 34 -23.08 10.66 5.85
CA ILE A 34 -22.15 10.55 6.99
C ILE A 34 -22.76 11.19 8.24
N HIS A 35 -23.33 12.39 8.12
CA HIS A 35 -24.00 13.04 9.25
C HIS A 35 -25.18 12.22 9.78
N TYR A 36 -26.00 11.65 8.88
CA TYR A 36 -27.05 10.72 9.26
C TYR A 36 -26.50 9.48 9.97
N TYR A 37 -25.46 8.85 9.42
CA TYR A 37 -24.85 7.69 10.06
C TYR A 37 -24.35 8.03 11.47
N LEU A 38 -23.62 9.14 11.64
CA LEU A 38 -23.10 9.57 12.94
C LEU A 38 -24.22 9.88 13.96
N SER A 39 -25.36 10.39 13.53
CA SER A 39 -26.49 10.68 14.43
C SER A 39 -27.23 9.43 14.90
N VAL A 40 -27.27 8.38 14.08
CA VAL A 40 -27.93 7.10 14.42
C VAL A 40 -26.97 6.04 14.94
N ALA A 41 -25.64 6.25 14.83
CA ALA A 41 -24.62 5.28 15.22
C ALA A 41 -24.70 4.85 16.69
N SER A 42 -25.19 5.71 17.59
CA SER A 42 -25.39 5.44 19.02
C SER A 42 -26.50 4.43 19.32
N THR A 43 -27.38 4.15 18.34
CA THR A 43 -28.54 3.26 18.53
C THR A 43 -28.28 1.80 18.17
N HIS A 44 -27.06 1.46 17.70
CA HIS A 44 -26.51 0.09 17.54
C HIS A 44 -27.47 -1.03 17.08
N THR A 45 -28.44 -0.73 16.22
CA THR A 45 -29.26 -1.78 15.62
C THR A 45 -28.47 -2.37 14.45
N ARG A 46 -28.26 -3.70 14.47
CA ARG A 46 -27.60 -4.52 13.44
C ARG A 46 -28.45 -4.60 12.15
N VAL A 47 -29.06 -3.50 11.75
CA VAL A 47 -29.96 -3.42 10.61
C VAL A 47 -29.15 -2.91 9.43
N PHE A 48 -29.35 -3.56 8.29
CA PHE A 48 -28.81 -3.19 6.98
C PHE A 48 -28.97 -1.68 6.75
N ASN A 49 -27.90 -0.90 6.98
CA ASN A 49 -27.98 0.54 6.92
C ASN A 49 -27.75 0.98 5.47
N PHE A 50 -28.85 1.35 4.78
CA PHE A 50 -28.81 1.81 3.40
C PHE A 50 -27.95 3.07 3.21
N ALA A 51 -27.86 3.96 4.20
CA ALA A 51 -26.96 5.10 4.13
C ALA A 51 -25.50 4.64 4.13
N VAL A 52 -25.15 3.61 4.91
CA VAL A 52 -23.80 3.01 4.90
C VAL A 52 -23.52 2.26 3.60
N LEU A 53 -24.52 1.61 3.01
CA LEU A 53 -24.38 1.02 1.68
C LEU A 53 -24.11 2.07 0.61
N ILE A 54 -24.83 3.21 0.63
CA ILE A 54 -24.59 4.32 -0.27
C ILE A 54 -23.18 4.88 -0.05
N ILE A 55 -22.76 5.06 1.21
CA ILE A 55 -21.39 5.46 1.56
C ILE A 55 -20.37 4.49 0.96
N PHE A 56 -20.57 3.18 1.09
CA PHE A 56 -19.69 2.17 0.52
C PHE A 56 -19.66 2.22 -1.02
N LEU A 57 -20.82 2.20 -1.68
CA LEU A 57 -20.92 2.16 -3.14
C LEU A 57 -20.41 3.44 -3.83
N THR A 58 -20.58 4.59 -3.17
CA THR A 58 -20.24 5.90 -3.74
C THR A 58 -18.98 6.52 -3.12
N SER A 59 -18.33 5.81 -2.19
CA SER A 59 -16.96 6.09 -1.71
C SER A 59 -16.03 4.92 -2.01
N PRO A 60 -15.73 4.60 -3.29
CA PRO A 60 -14.77 3.55 -3.64
C PRO A 60 -13.38 3.72 -2.99
N PHE A 61 -13.12 4.92 -2.46
CA PHE A 61 -11.86 5.39 -1.92
C PHE A 61 -11.97 5.87 -0.46
N ASN A 62 -13.12 5.64 0.16
CA ASN A 62 -13.42 5.79 1.60
C ASN A 62 -12.99 7.11 2.22
N ALA A 63 -13.24 8.21 1.51
CA ALA A 63 -12.86 9.54 1.97
C ALA A 63 -13.54 9.96 3.27
N TYR A 64 -14.72 9.41 3.54
CA TYR A 64 -15.43 9.61 4.79
C TYR A 64 -14.66 9.09 6.00
N GLU A 65 -13.68 8.18 5.86
CA GLU A 65 -12.89 7.65 6.98
C GLU A 65 -12.24 8.79 7.75
N ALA A 66 -11.66 9.76 7.03
CA ALA A 66 -11.07 10.96 7.61
C ALA A 66 -12.07 11.72 8.48
N VAL A 67 -13.32 11.83 8.04
CA VAL A 67 -14.40 12.51 8.78
C VAL A 67 -14.78 11.73 10.04
N ILE A 68 -14.87 10.40 9.95
CA ILE A 68 -15.20 9.53 11.09
C ILE A 68 -14.11 9.57 12.16
N ILE A 69 -12.83 9.59 11.77
CA ILE A 69 -11.70 9.62 12.71
C ILE A 69 -11.27 11.05 13.10
N HIS A 70 -12.03 12.07 12.67
CA HIS A 70 -11.77 13.48 12.94
C HIS A 70 -10.38 13.98 12.50
N VAL A 71 -9.90 13.50 11.35
CA VAL A 71 -8.65 13.95 10.72
C VAL A 71 -8.97 14.77 9.48
N ASP A 72 -8.16 15.80 9.21
CA ASP A 72 -8.26 16.57 7.97
C ASP A 72 -8.19 15.63 6.75
N PRO A 73 -9.18 15.67 5.83
CA PRO A 73 -9.24 14.71 4.72
C PRO A 73 -8.03 14.76 3.78
N THR A 74 -7.42 15.93 3.60
CA THR A 74 -6.22 16.07 2.76
C THR A 74 -5.05 15.37 3.44
N THR A 75 -4.81 15.67 4.72
CA THR A 75 -3.77 15.04 5.54
C THR A 75 -3.94 13.53 5.60
N TYR A 76 -5.18 13.05 5.77
CA TYR A 76 -5.48 11.62 5.77
C TYR A 76 -5.09 10.97 4.44
N PHE A 77 -5.49 11.54 3.30
CA PHE A 77 -5.12 11.03 1.97
C PHE A 77 -3.60 11.01 1.77
N LEU A 78 -2.91 12.08 2.19
CA LEU A 78 -1.45 12.15 2.08
C LEU A 78 -0.77 11.02 2.85
N MET A 79 -1.21 10.74 4.07
CA MET A 79 -0.59 9.74 4.94
C MET A 79 -0.96 8.31 4.58
N SER A 80 -2.20 8.08 4.15
CA SER A 80 -2.75 6.73 3.92
C SER A 80 -2.64 6.25 2.46
N VAL A 81 -2.55 7.17 1.48
CA VAL A 81 -2.50 6.81 0.07
C VAL A 81 -1.23 7.31 -0.59
N LEU A 82 -0.99 8.63 -0.57
CA LEU A 82 0.12 9.23 -1.31
C LEU A 82 1.48 8.70 -0.83
N LEU A 83 1.73 8.84 0.47
CA LEU A 83 3.00 8.47 1.08
C LEU A 83 3.34 6.98 0.90
N PRO A 84 2.48 6.01 1.28
CA PRO A 84 2.82 4.60 1.13
C PRO A 84 2.95 4.18 -0.34
N THR A 85 2.15 4.74 -1.26
CA THR A 85 2.28 4.47 -2.70
C THR A 85 3.62 4.99 -3.26
N THR A 86 4.01 6.20 -2.83
CA THR A 86 5.27 6.83 -3.25
C THR A 86 6.47 6.06 -2.68
N LEU A 87 6.42 5.66 -1.40
CA LEU A 87 7.46 4.85 -0.77
C LEU A 87 7.67 3.52 -1.50
N MET A 88 6.57 2.83 -1.82
CA MET A 88 6.61 1.58 -2.59
C MET A 88 7.32 1.77 -3.95
N LEU A 89 6.98 2.83 -4.69
CA LEU A 89 7.65 3.14 -5.98
C LEU A 89 9.13 3.47 -5.82
N VAL A 90 9.47 4.30 -4.83
CA VAL A 90 10.86 4.66 -4.54
C VAL A 90 11.67 3.40 -4.24
N PHE A 91 11.14 2.51 -3.40
CA PHE A 91 11.85 1.28 -3.01
C PHE A 91 11.94 0.29 -4.16
N LEU A 92 10.89 0.18 -4.99
CA LEU A 92 10.92 -0.63 -6.21
C LEU A 92 11.98 -0.13 -7.21
N THR A 93 12.14 1.18 -7.30
CA THR A 93 13.14 1.84 -8.14
C THR A 93 14.55 1.60 -7.60
N LEU A 94 14.74 1.79 -6.28
CA LEU A 94 16.00 1.49 -5.59
C LEU A 94 16.37 0.02 -5.74
N TYR A 95 15.44 -0.90 -5.51
CA TYR A 95 15.61 -2.33 -5.73
C TYR A 95 16.11 -2.61 -7.15
N ASN A 96 15.39 -2.12 -8.17
CA ASN A 96 15.81 -2.31 -9.56
C ASN A 96 17.19 -1.70 -9.82
N HIS A 97 17.52 -0.55 -9.22
CA HIS A 97 18.84 0.04 -9.34
C HIS A 97 19.94 -0.83 -8.73
N VAL A 98 19.77 -1.23 -7.48
CA VAL A 98 20.73 -2.05 -6.72
C VAL A 98 20.93 -3.41 -7.41
N VAL A 99 19.87 -4.07 -7.82
CA VAL A 99 19.92 -5.40 -8.45
C VAL A 99 20.65 -5.36 -9.80
N ASN A 100 20.36 -4.34 -10.63
CA ASN A 100 21.09 -4.13 -11.87
C ASN A 100 22.58 -3.86 -11.62
N ARG A 101 22.92 -3.09 -10.57
CA ARG A 101 24.32 -2.83 -10.17
C ARG A 101 25.02 -4.10 -9.69
N LEU A 102 24.29 -5.01 -9.07
CA LEU A 102 24.77 -6.33 -8.67
C LEU A 102 24.93 -7.31 -9.85
N GLY A 103 24.64 -6.88 -11.09
CA GLY A 103 24.77 -7.71 -12.29
C GLY A 103 23.67 -8.75 -12.45
N VAL A 104 22.57 -8.64 -11.70
CA VAL A 104 21.44 -9.57 -11.73
C VAL A 104 20.25 -8.91 -12.43
N ARG A 105 19.49 -9.70 -13.18
CA ARG A 105 18.24 -9.22 -13.78
C ARG A 105 17.20 -9.01 -12.68
N PRO A 106 16.56 -7.82 -12.58
CA PRO A 106 15.49 -7.59 -11.63
C PRO A 106 14.37 -8.60 -11.84
N VAL A 107 13.99 -9.23 -10.74
CA VAL A 107 12.92 -10.23 -10.72
C VAL A 107 11.58 -9.50 -10.70
N ILE A 108 11.48 -8.40 -9.96
CA ILE A 108 10.27 -7.57 -9.89
C ILE A 108 10.30 -6.47 -10.97
N PRO A 109 9.53 -6.56 -12.07
CA PRO A 109 9.47 -5.52 -13.08
C PRO A 109 8.74 -4.28 -12.54
N ILE A 110 9.36 -3.09 -12.66
CA ILE A 110 8.81 -1.85 -12.09
C ILE A 110 7.35 -1.63 -12.53
N THR A 111 7.10 -1.52 -13.85
CA THR A 111 5.77 -1.16 -14.36
C THR A 111 4.72 -2.22 -14.05
N GLY A 112 5.05 -3.51 -14.24
CA GLY A 112 4.10 -4.60 -14.01
C GLY A 112 3.72 -4.71 -12.53
N PHE A 113 4.70 -4.62 -11.64
CA PHE A 113 4.44 -4.68 -10.20
C PHE A 113 3.67 -3.44 -9.73
N THR A 114 3.97 -2.24 -10.23
CA THR A 114 3.20 -1.03 -9.93
C THR A 114 1.72 -1.15 -10.31
N VAL A 115 1.41 -1.64 -11.51
CA VAL A 115 0.02 -1.83 -11.95
C VAL A 115 -0.67 -2.88 -11.08
N PHE A 116 0.01 -4.01 -10.83
CA PHE A 116 -0.49 -5.06 -9.96
C PHE A 116 -0.81 -4.54 -8.56
N THR A 117 0.12 -3.84 -7.90
CA THR A 117 -0.08 -3.39 -6.52
C THR A 117 -1.19 -2.35 -6.41
N ILE A 118 -1.34 -1.44 -7.38
CA ILE A 118 -2.48 -0.52 -7.42
C ILE A 118 -3.79 -1.31 -7.55
N ALA A 119 -3.92 -2.19 -8.54
CA ALA A 119 -5.16 -2.92 -8.76
C ALA A 119 -5.51 -3.84 -7.58
N ALA A 120 -4.51 -4.55 -7.05
CA ALA A 120 -4.68 -5.48 -5.94
C ALA A 120 -5.01 -4.77 -4.63
N SER A 121 -4.35 -3.64 -4.31
CA SER A 121 -4.66 -2.86 -3.12
C SER A 121 -6.07 -2.28 -3.16
N LEU A 122 -6.52 -1.73 -4.30
CA LEU A 122 -7.90 -1.27 -4.44
C LEU A 122 -8.91 -2.41 -4.25
N THR A 123 -8.62 -3.58 -4.83
CA THR A 123 -9.48 -4.76 -4.74
C THR A 123 -9.56 -5.26 -3.30
N ASP A 124 -8.42 -5.40 -2.62
CA ASP A 124 -8.35 -5.82 -1.22
C ASP A 124 -9.13 -4.87 -0.31
N SER A 125 -8.88 -3.57 -0.46
CA SER A 125 -9.63 -2.51 0.22
C SER A 125 -11.14 -2.63 0.00
N TRP A 126 -11.59 -2.86 -1.24
CA TRP A 126 -13.01 -3.03 -1.57
C TRP A 126 -13.61 -4.29 -0.94
N VAL A 127 -12.92 -5.43 -1.02
CA VAL A 127 -13.42 -6.72 -0.51
C VAL A 127 -13.53 -6.70 1.01
N VAL A 128 -12.51 -6.21 1.72
CA VAL A 128 -12.54 -6.10 3.19
C VAL A 128 -13.66 -5.15 3.63
N SER A 129 -13.82 -4.04 2.91
CA SER A 129 -14.85 -3.04 3.13
C SER A 129 -16.27 -3.60 2.95
N LEU A 130 -16.49 -4.37 1.88
CA LEU A 130 -17.76 -5.04 1.62
C LEU A 130 -18.08 -6.06 2.71
N GLY A 131 -17.11 -6.89 3.08
CA GLY A 131 -17.27 -7.87 4.16
C GLY A 131 -17.64 -7.21 5.49
N ARG A 132 -16.96 -6.11 5.84
CA ARG A 132 -17.27 -5.34 7.05
C ARG A 132 -18.69 -4.78 7.03
N TRP A 133 -19.13 -4.22 5.90
CA TRP A 133 -20.50 -3.74 5.77
C TRP A 133 -21.51 -4.89 5.88
N LEU A 134 -21.29 -6.02 5.20
CA LEU A 134 -22.19 -7.19 5.25
C LEU A 134 -22.34 -7.76 6.67
N VAL A 135 -21.24 -7.81 7.43
CA VAL A 135 -21.22 -8.44 8.77
C VAL A 135 -21.67 -7.48 9.87
N LEU A 136 -21.28 -6.20 9.80
CA LEU A 136 -21.44 -5.26 10.89
C LEU A 136 -22.39 -4.10 10.59
N GLY A 137 -22.86 -3.95 9.35
CA GLY A 137 -23.59 -2.74 8.92
C GLY A 137 -22.76 -1.47 9.06
N ALA A 138 -21.44 -1.61 9.20
CA ALA A 138 -20.52 -0.54 9.58
C ALA A 138 -19.86 0.06 8.34
N PRO A 139 -19.47 1.34 8.41
CA PRO A 139 -18.70 1.97 7.35
C PRO A 139 -17.38 1.23 7.12
N SER A 140 -16.97 1.20 5.87
CA SER A 140 -15.74 0.63 5.36
C SER A 140 -14.46 1.25 5.99
N ILE A 141 -13.33 0.58 5.82
CA ILE A 141 -11.99 1.03 6.23
C ILE A 141 -10.97 0.87 5.08
N GLY A 142 -11.40 1.04 3.83
CA GLY A 142 -10.58 0.64 2.69
C GLY A 142 -9.31 1.47 2.53
N THR A 143 -9.21 2.70 3.04
CA THR A 143 -7.99 3.51 2.90
C THR A 143 -6.87 2.99 3.80
N SER A 144 -7.20 2.56 5.02
CA SER A 144 -6.21 1.92 5.90
C SER A 144 -5.77 0.54 5.40
N VAL A 145 -6.70 -0.25 4.85
CA VAL A 145 -6.38 -1.53 4.20
C VAL A 145 -5.46 -1.31 2.99
N TYR A 146 -5.72 -0.25 2.21
CA TYR A 146 -4.87 0.14 1.08
C TYR A 146 -3.44 0.44 1.57
N SER A 147 -3.28 1.24 2.63
CA SER A 147 -1.96 1.54 3.21
C SER A 147 -1.23 0.26 3.63
N ILE A 148 -1.92 -0.67 4.27
CA ILE A 148 -1.36 -1.97 4.70
C ILE A 148 -0.90 -2.78 3.50
N PHE A 149 -1.69 -2.83 2.44
CA PHE A 149 -1.30 -3.53 1.21
C PHE A 149 0.00 -2.92 0.66
N GLN A 150 0.06 -1.60 0.52
CA GLN A 150 1.24 -0.90 -0.01
C GLN A 150 2.49 -1.12 0.86
N LEU A 151 2.33 -1.17 2.18
CA LEU A 151 3.43 -1.53 3.08
C LEU A 151 3.87 -2.98 2.92
N THR A 152 2.92 -3.91 2.80
CA THR A 152 3.22 -5.33 2.58
C THR A 152 3.96 -5.52 1.25
N ALA A 153 3.54 -4.83 0.18
CA ALA A 153 4.23 -4.83 -1.10
C ALA A 153 5.64 -4.24 -1.00
N THR A 154 5.79 -3.16 -0.23
CA THR A 154 7.10 -2.55 0.06
C THR A 154 8.00 -3.56 0.77
N MET A 155 7.53 -4.22 1.83
CA MET A 155 8.28 -5.26 2.55
C MET A 155 8.68 -6.42 1.65
N TYR A 156 7.79 -6.86 0.75
CA TYR A 156 8.12 -7.89 -0.24
C TYR A 156 9.29 -7.48 -1.16
N ILE A 157 9.34 -6.22 -1.60
CA ILE A 157 10.49 -5.69 -2.36
C ILE A 157 11.77 -5.78 -1.53
N VAL A 158 11.72 -5.39 -0.24
CA VAL A 158 12.88 -5.45 0.68
C VAL A 158 13.37 -6.87 0.86
N VAL A 159 12.47 -7.80 1.17
CA VAL A 159 12.80 -9.21 1.40
C VAL A 159 13.41 -9.81 0.13
N THR A 160 12.84 -9.49 -1.04
CA THR A 160 13.39 -9.95 -2.33
C THR A 160 14.79 -9.40 -2.56
N LEU A 161 15.05 -8.13 -2.21
CA LEU A 161 16.39 -7.53 -2.28
C LEU A 161 17.37 -8.27 -1.36
N ILE A 162 16.99 -8.50 -0.10
CA ILE A 162 17.82 -9.22 0.88
C ILE A 162 18.18 -10.60 0.36
N ILE A 163 17.20 -11.35 -0.16
CA ILE A 163 17.43 -12.70 -0.71
C ILE A 163 18.44 -12.64 -1.86
N GLN A 164 18.31 -11.66 -2.77
CA GLN A 164 19.24 -11.52 -3.89
C GLN A 164 20.65 -11.17 -3.43
N VAL A 165 20.80 -10.22 -2.49
CA VAL A 165 22.09 -9.86 -1.90
C VAL A 165 22.74 -11.08 -1.24
N ILE A 166 21.99 -11.87 -0.47
CA ILE A 166 22.49 -13.09 0.17
C ILE A 166 22.93 -14.13 -0.88
N LYS A 167 22.11 -14.38 -1.91
CA LYS A 167 22.45 -15.33 -2.99
C LYS A 167 23.73 -14.95 -3.72
N ILE A 168 23.90 -13.66 -4.03
CA ILE A 168 25.11 -13.16 -4.70
C ILE A 168 26.31 -13.26 -3.77
N THR A 169 26.18 -12.87 -2.50
CA THR A 169 27.26 -12.97 -1.51
C THR A 169 27.72 -14.42 -1.29
N ARG A 170 26.80 -15.40 -1.38
CA ARG A 170 27.13 -16.83 -1.25
C ARG A 170 27.71 -17.44 -2.51
N SER A 171 27.20 -17.09 -3.69
CA SER A 171 27.62 -17.65 -4.99
C SER A 171 28.94 -17.06 -5.49
N VAL A 172 29.13 -15.77 -5.30
CA VAL A 172 30.41 -15.09 -5.51
C VAL A 172 31.24 -15.31 -4.25
N GLY A 173 31.70 -16.56 -4.03
CA GLY A 173 32.69 -16.84 -3.00
C GLY A 173 33.79 -15.78 -3.11
N PHE A 174 34.03 -15.04 -2.02
CA PHE A 174 34.80 -13.79 -1.78
C PHE A 174 36.11 -13.52 -2.59
N ARG A 175 36.19 -13.89 -3.87
CA ARG A 175 37.41 -14.03 -4.68
C ARG A 175 37.58 -12.98 -5.77
N HIS A 176 36.68 -11.99 -5.93
CA HIS A 176 36.94 -10.86 -6.84
C HIS A 176 36.51 -9.48 -6.31
N GLU A 177 37.46 -8.55 -6.46
CA GLU A 177 37.43 -7.07 -6.55
C GLU A 177 36.66 -6.24 -5.51
N ILE A 178 37.34 -5.21 -5.01
CA ILE A 178 36.84 -4.12 -4.14
C ILE A 178 35.47 -3.59 -4.61
N LYS A 179 35.26 -3.53 -5.93
CA LYS A 179 34.01 -3.07 -6.55
C LYS A 179 32.79 -3.92 -6.15
N SER A 180 32.93 -5.24 -6.07
CA SER A 180 31.84 -6.14 -5.65
C SER A 180 31.48 -5.91 -4.17
N ARG A 181 32.49 -5.76 -3.31
CA ARG A 181 32.29 -5.47 -1.88
C ARG A 181 31.59 -4.13 -1.66
N LEU A 182 31.97 -3.09 -2.41
CA LEU A 182 31.33 -1.77 -2.32
C LEU A 182 29.85 -1.81 -2.74
N ILE A 183 29.52 -2.57 -3.78
CA ILE A 183 28.12 -2.72 -4.23
C ILE A 183 27.30 -3.49 -3.19
N THR A 184 27.85 -4.54 -2.57
CA THR A 184 27.18 -5.26 -1.48
C THR A 184 26.97 -4.37 -0.25
N ILE A 185 27.97 -3.57 0.15
CA ILE A 185 27.84 -2.60 1.25
C ILE A 185 26.76 -1.56 0.93
N TYR A 186 26.76 -1.02 -0.28
CA TYR A 186 25.72 -0.10 -0.75
C TYR A 186 24.32 -0.73 -0.69
N ALA A 187 24.18 -1.99 -1.09
CA ALA A 187 22.93 -2.73 -1.00
C ALA A 187 22.47 -2.90 0.46
N LEU A 188 23.38 -3.25 1.38
CA LEU A 188 23.07 -3.39 2.81
C LEU A 188 22.65 -2.06 3.44
N ILE A 189 23.37 -0.96 3.15
CA ILE A 189 22.99 0.39 3.60
C ILE A 189 21.59 0.75 3.08
N THR A 190 21.32 0.45 1.81
CA THR A 190 19.99 0.69 1.20
C THR A 190 18.90 -0.09 1.93
N ILE A 191 19.14 -1.36 2.25
CA ILE A 191 18.20 -2.21 3.02
C ILE A 191 17.95 -1.61 4.42
N ILE A 192 18.99 -1.17 5.12
CA ILE A 192 18.84 -0.58 6.46
C ILE A 192 18.01 0.70 6.40
N ILE A 193 18.32 1.61 5.48
CA ILE A 193 17.57 2.86 5.28
C ILE A 193 16.10 2.55 5.02
N ILE A 194 15.84 1.60 4.12
CA ILE A 194 14.50 1.14 3.78
C ILE A 194 13.76 0.63 5.03
N LEU A 195 14.36 -0.26 5.81
CA LEU A 195 13.75 -0.81 7.02
C LEU A 195 13.48 0.27 8.07
N VAL A 196 14.40 1.23 8.26
CA VAL A 196 14.21 2.36 9.18
C VAL A 196 13.04 3.23 8.72
N ILE A 197 12.96 3.60 7.44
CA ILE A 197 11.85 4.40 6.92
C ILE A 197 10.51 3.67 7.10
N THR A 198 10.45 2.37 6.79
CA THR A 198 9.22 1.59 6.97
C THR A 198 8.84 1.44 8.44
N ALA A 199 9.81 1.25 9.35
CA ALA A 199 9.56 1.18 10.78
C ALA A 199 9.06 2.53 11.34
N VAL A 200 9.68 3.65 10.95
CA VAL A 200 9.24 4.99 11.32
C VAL A 200 7.82 5.24 10.82
N TYR A 201 7.53 4.91 9.56
CA TYR A 201 6.18 5.04 9.01
C TYR A 201 5.16 4.17 9.76
N TYR A 202 5.50 2.92 10.07
CA TYR A 202 4.64 2.04 10.86
C TYR A 202 4.36 2.60 12.26
N VAL A 203 5.38 3.16 12.92
CA VAL A 203 5.24 3.81 14.22
C VAL A 203 4.31 5.03 14.11
N LEU A 204 4.50 5.89 13.10
CA LEU A 204 3.61 7.04 12.84
C LEU A 204 2.16 6.59 12.62
N MET A 205 1.95 5.48 11.91
CA MET A 205 0.61 4.91 11.66
C MET A 205 0.02 4.18 12.88
N LYS A 206 0.84 3.63 13.79
CA LYS A 206 0.39 3.00 15.04
C LYS A 206 -0.26 3.99 16.00
N TYR A 207 0.16 5.25 15.97
CA TYR A 207 -0.45 6.33 16.74
C TYR A 207 -1.71 6.91 16.07
N ALA A 208 -1.99 6.53 14.82
CA ALA A 208 -3.30 6.74 14.23
C ALA A 208 -4.25 5.62 14.71
N PRO A 209 -5.55 5.90 14.95
CA PRO A 209 -6.53 4.97 15.53
C PRO A 209 -6.97 3.87 14.55
N ILE A 210 -5.99 3.13 13.99
CA ILE A 210 -6.15 2.31 12.78
C ILE A 210 -5.95 0.81 13.07
N ALA A 211 -5.49 0.35 14.23
CA ALA A 211 -5.28 -1.09 14.44
C ALA A 211 -6.55 -1.82 14.95
N ASN A 212 -7.28 -2.49 14.05
CA ASN A 212 -8.49 -3.30 14.32
C ASN A 212 -8.45 -4.64 13.55
N THR A 213 -9.17 -5.68 13.99
CA THR A 213 -9.29 -7.03 13.35
C THR A 213 -9.43 -7.04 11.83
N ASN A 214 -10.12 -6.08 11.22
CA ASN A 214 -10.26 -5.96 9.75
C ASN A 214 -8.94 -5.71 9.02
N HIS A 215 -7.96 -5.09 9.69
CA HIS A 215 -6.61 -4.86 9.16
C HIS A 215 -5.82 -6.17 9.06
N ALA A 216 -6.09 -7.14 9.95
CA ALA A 216 -5.50 -8.47 9.86
C ALA A 216 -6.04 -9.24 8.64
N VAL A 217 -7.34 -9.10 8.33
CA VAL A 217 -7.94 -9.70 7.13
C VAL A 217 -7.32 -9.11 5.86
N GLY A 218 -7.23 -7.78 5.78
CA GLY A 218 -6.55 -7.10 4.67
C GLY A 218 -5.09 -7.55 4.53
N LEU A 219 -4.34 -7.63 5.64
CA LEU A 219 -2.97 -8.15 5.62
C LEU A 219 -2.86 -9.58 5.07
N ILE A 220 -3.80 -10.48 5.44
CA ILE A 220 -3.83 -11.85 4.93
C ILE A 220 -4.06 -11.84 3.42
N ILE A 221 -5.07 -11.12 2.93
CA ILE A 221 -5.38 -11.01 1.49
C ILE A 221 -4.19 -10.40 0.73
N ALA A 222 -3.61 -9.31 1.25
CA ALA A 222 -2.41 -8.69 0.68
C ALA A 222 -1.25 -9.68 0.56
N THR A 223 -0.99 -10.44 1.61
CA THR A 223 0.08 -11.47 1.62
C THR A 223 -0.19 -12.56 0.60
N LEU A 224 -1.43 -13.05 0.50
CA LEU A 224 -1.83 -14.08 -0.47
C LEU A 224 -1.72 -13.57 -1.92
N LEU A 225 -2.14 -12.34 -2.20
CA LEU A 225 -2.06 -11.73 -3.53
C LEU A 225 -0.59 -11.51 -3.93
N ILE A 226 0.24 -11.02 -3.03
CA ILE A 226 1.69 -10.85 -3.29
C ILE A 226 2.37 -12.20 -3.48
N TYR A 227 2.01 -13.22 -2.69
CA TYR A 227 2.51 -14.58 -2.87
C TYR A 227 2.09 -15.17 -4.22
N ALA A 228 0.83 -15.01 -4.62
CA ALA A 228 0.34 -15.45 -5.92
C ALA A 228 1.11 -14.74 -7.05
N TYR A 229 1.29 -13.42 -6.96
CA TYR A 229 2.11 -12.67 -7.91
C TYR A 229 3.52 -13.25 -8.00
N HIS A 230 4.18 -13.52 -6.87
CA HIS A 230 5.51 -14.11 -6.84
C HIS A 230 5.53 -15.46 -7.56
N LYS A 231 4.59 -16.35 -7.25
CA LYS A 231 4.50 -17.71 -7.80
C LYS A 231 4.19 -17.75 -9.30
N PHE A 232 3.39 -16.83 -9.82
CA PHE A 232 3.00 -16.84 -11.23
C PHE A 232 3.97 -16.09 -12.15
N HIS A 233 4.88 -15.28 -11.60
CA HIS A 233 5.82 -14.48 -12.38
C HIS A 233 7.29 -14.87 -12.19
N HIS A 234 7.63 -15.75 -11.23
CA HIS A 234 8.99 -16.17 -10.88
C HIS A 234 9.07 -17.67 -10.63
#